data_AF-A0A7R9QE56-F1
#
_entry.id   AF-A0A7R9QE56-F1
#
_cell.length_a   1.000
_cell.length_b   1.000
_cell.length_c   1.000
_cell.angle_alpha   90.00
_cell.angle_beta   90.00
_cell.angle_gamma   90.00
#
_symmetry.space_group_name_H-M   'P 1'
#
loop_
_entity.id
_entity.type
_entity.pdbx_description
1 polymer ?
#
loop_
_entity_poly.entity_id
_entity_poly.type
_entity_poly.pdbx_seq_one_letter_code
_entity_poly.pdbx_strand_id
1 'polypeptide(L)'
;MPKMLSTGSKWTTHRKLLTPAFHFKILENFLPTIANQQKIMFSLIDKEMAENDGVVNDIRKLITNYTLDAICETAMGVTVSAQLNPNSDYVEAIRRTFAVSILRFIKR
;
A
#
# COMPACT_ATOMS: atom_id res chain seq x y z
N MET A 1 -18.09 -0.67 15.54
CA MET A 1 -16.77 -1.27 15.25
C MET A 1 -16.90 -2.07 13.95
N PRO A 2 -15.99 -1.93 12.96
CA PRO A 2 -16.18 -2.55 11.64
C PRO A 2 -16.20 -4.09 11.76
N LYS A 3 -17.24 -4.75 11.23
CA LYS A 3 -17.30 -6.22 11.17
C LYS A 3 -16.34 -6.72 10.09
N MET A 4 -15.33 -7.50 10.47
CA MET A 4 -14.49 -8.23 9.52
C MET A 4 -15.35 -9.21 8.69
N LEU A 5 -14.94 -9.49 7.45
CA LEU A 5 -15.67 -10.39 6.53
C LEU A 5 -15.80 -11.83 7.06
N SER A 6 -14.91 -12.23 7.97
CA SER A 6 -14.95 -13.50 8.68
C SER A 6 -15.24 -13.26 10.16
N THR A 7 -16.09 -14.10 10.77
CA THR A 7 -16.48 -14.02 12.18
C THR A 7 -16.33 -15.39 12.87
N GLY A 8 -16.32 -15.38 14.21
CA GLY A 8 -16.25 -16.59 15.02
C GLY A 8 -14.98 -17.42 14.79
N SER A 9 -15.12 -18.74 14.78
CA SER A 9 -14.01 -19.69 14.66
C SER A 9 -13.14 -19.45 13.42
N LYS A 10 -13.74 -19.11 12.27
CA LYS A 10 -12.99 -18.84 11.02
C LYS A 10 -12.03 -17.66 11.18
N TRP A 11 -12.47 -16.58 11.84
CA TRP A 11 -11.61 -15.43 12.10
C TRP A 11 -10.47 -15.78 13.05
N THR A 12 -10.77 -16.52 14.12
CA THR A 12 -9.77 -16.94 15.11
C THR A 12 -8.68 -17.78 14.46
N THR A 13 -9.05 -18.73 13.58
CA THR A 13 -8.09 -19.58 12.86
C THR A 13 -7.20 -18.75 11.93
N HIS A 14 -7.78 -17.89 11.09
CA HIS A 14 -6.99 -17.04 10.18
C HIS A 14 -6.07 -16.07 10.94
N ARG A 15 -6.55 -15.48 12.04
CA ARG A 15 -5.74 -14.56 12.84
C ARG A 15 -4.56 -15.27 13.50
N LYS A 16 -4.75 -16.48 14.02
CA LYS A 16 -3.64 -17.30 14.56
C LYS A 16 -2.58 -17.58 13.50
N LEU A 17 -2.98 -17.84 12.26
CA LEU A 17 -2.06 -18.09 11.15
C LEU A 17 -1.29 -16.82 10.72
N LEU A 18 -1.96 -15.67 10.67
CA LEU A 18 -1.38 -14.42 10.15
C LEU A 18 -0.52 -13.66 11.17
N THR A 19 -0.83 -13.76 12.47
CA THR A 19 -0.15 -12.97 13.53
C THR A 19 1.38 -13.12 13.52
N PRO A 20 1.98 -14.31 13.30
CA PRO A 20 3.42 -14.47 13.26
C PRO A 20 4.11 -13.60 12.19
N ALA A 21 3.47 -13.34 11.05
CA ALA A 21 4.03 -12.53 9.97
C ALA A 21 4.30 -11.06 10.35
N PHE A 22 3.68 -10.59 11.44
CA PHE A 22 3.85 -9.23 11.97
C PHE A 22 4.74 -9.18 13.22
N HIS A 23 5.49 -10.24 13.51
CA HIS A 23 6.47 -10.23 14.58
C HIS A 23 7.64 -9.28 14.22
N PHE A 24 8.15 -8.50 15.17
CA PHE A 24 9.15 -7.45 14.93
C PHE A 24 10.36 -7.90 14.10
N LYS A 25 10.91 -9.08 14.41
CA LYS A 25 12.03 -9.67 13.65
C LYS A 25 11.74 -9.87 12.16
N ILE A 26 10.48 -10.12 11.79
CA ILE A 26 10.06 -10.22 10.38
C ILE A 26 9.92 -8.81 9.79
N LEU A 27 9.33 -7.88 10.54
CA LEU A 27 9.18 -6.48 10.11
C LEU A 27 10.54 -5.80 9.87
N GLU A 28 11.55 -6.10 10.67
CA GLU A 28 12.93 -5.62 10.47
C GLU A 28 13.48 -6.01 9.10
N ASN A 29 13.14 -7.21 8.60
CA ASN A 29 13.54 -7.66 7.27
C ASN A 29 12.87 -6.87 6.13
N PHE A 30 11.78 -6.16 6.41
CA PHE A 30 11.07 -5.33 5.44
C PHE A 30 11.62 -3.90 5.36
N LEU A 31 12.40 -3.44 6.35
CA LEU A 31 12.96 -2.09 6.37
C LEU A 31 13.78 -1.74 5.11
N PRO A 32 14.63 -2.62 4.56
CA PRO A 32 15.37 -2.32 3.32
C PRO A 32 14.42 -2.05 2.14
N THR A 33 13.35 -2.82 2.03
CA THR A 33 12.34 -2.68 0.97
C THR A 33 11.60 -1.35 1.10
N ILE A 34 11.14 -1.02 2.31
CA ILE A 34 10.48 0.25 2.62
C ILE A 34 11.41 1.43 2.28
N ALA A 35 12.68 1.35 2.67
CA ALA A 35 13.67 2.39 2.38
C ALA A 35 13.95 2.53 0.87
N ASN A 36 13.97 1.44 0.12
CA ASN A 36 14.13 1.48 -1.34
C ASN A 36 12.93 2.13 -2.02
N GLN A 37 11.71 1.78 -1.62
CA GLN A 37 10.50 2.42 -2.15
C GLN A 37 10.43 3.91 -1.79
N GLN A 38 10.93 4.29 -0.61
CA GLN A 38 11.00 5.68 -0.16
C GLN A 38 11.94 6.52 -1.02
N LYS A 39 13.09 5.96 -1.44
CA LYS A 39 14.02 6.64 -2.36
C LYS A 39 13.37 6.97 -3.70
N ILE A 40 12.55 6.07 -4.22
CA ILE A 40 11.77 6.30 -5.46
C ILE A 40 10.76 7.43 -5.24
N MET A 41 10.05 7.42 -4.11
CA MET A 41 9.08 8.48 -3.80
C MET A 41 9.76 9.86 -3.72
N PHE A 42 10.92 9.96 -3.08
CA PHE A 42 11.65 11.21 -2.97
C PHE A 42 12.21 11.68 -4.31
N SER A 43 12.72 10.80 -5.16
CA SER A 43 13.16 11.21 -6.50
C SER A 43 12.02 11.75 -7.36
N LEU A 44 10.81 11.20 -7.20
CA LEU A 44 9.60 11.74 -7.84
C LEU A 44 9.18 13.09 -7.28
N ILE A 45 9.28 13.28 -5.95
CA ILE A 45 9.00 14.56 -5.30
C ILE A 45 9.98 15.63 -5.76
N ASP A 46 11.29 15.34 -5.75
CA ASP A 46 12.33 16.26 -6.22
C ASP A 46 12.10 16.68 -7.67
N LYS A 47 11.71 15.73 -8.52
CA LYS A 47 11.34 16.00 -9.91
C LYS A 47 10.12 16.90 -10.02
N GLU A 48 9.04 16.61 -9.29
CA GLU A 48 7.81 17.39 -9.34
C GLU A 48 8.02 18.82 -8.81
N MET A 49 8.80 18.99 -7.75
CA MET A 49 9.18 20.30 -7.22
C MET A 49 10.02 21.10 -8.22
N ALA A 50 10.96 20.45 -8.93
CA ALA A 50 11.75 21.13 -9.97
C ALA A 50 10.89 21.60 -11.15
N GLU A 51 9.84 20.85 -11.49
CA GLU A 51 8.92 21.17 -12.60
C GLU A 51 7.83 22.19 -12.20
N ASN A 52 7.49 22.31 -10.91
CA ASN A 52 6.37 23.11 -10.41
C ASN A 52 6.80 24.18 -9.38
N ASP A 53 7.99 24.77 -9.54
CA ASP A 53 8.49 25.89 -8.70
C ASP A 53 8.43 25.60 -7.18
N GLY A 54 8.88 24.40 -6.79
CA GLY A 54 8.91 23.95 -5.40
C GLY A 54 7.59 23.37 -4.88
N VAL A 55 6.57 23.21 -5.72
CA VAL A 55 5.25 22.72 -5.30
C VAL A 55 5.06 21.25 -5.67
N VAL A 56 4.48 20.47 -4.75
CA VAL A 56 3.96 19.12 -5.02
C VAL A 56 2.45 19.21 -5.13
N ASN A 57 1.90 18.88 -6.31
CA ASN A 57 0.49 19.09 -6.63
C ASN A 57 -0.41 18.04 -5.95
N ASP A 58 0.02 16.78 -5.90
CA ASP A 58 -0.77 15.68 -5.31
C ASP A 58 0.08 14.72 -4.46
N ILE A 59 0.36 15.16 -3.23
CA ILE A 59 1.07 14.33 -2.23
C ILE A 59 0.30 13.05 -1.89
N ARG A 60 -1.04 13.07 -1.96
CA ARG A 60 -1.87 11.90 -1.64
C ARG A 60 -1.61 10.79 -2.65
N LYS A 61 -1.54 11.12 -3.94
CA LYS A 61 -1.25 10.14 -5.00
C LYS A 61 0.14 9.53 -4.83
N LEU A 62 1.15 10.34 -4.52
CA LEU A 62 2.51 9.87 -4.26
C LEU A 62 2.56 8.87 -3.10
N ILE A 63 2.02 9.24 -1.93
CA ILE A 63 1.99 8.37 -0.75
C ILE A 63 1.18 7.09 -1.03
N THR A 64 0.07 7.20 -1.77
CA THR A 64 -0.77 6.03 -2.10
C THR A 64 -0.01 5.02 -2.96
N ASN A 65 0.69 5.50 -3.99
CA ASN A 65 1.47 4.64 -4.89
C ASN A 65 2.69 4.03 -4.17
N TYR A 66 3.38 4.84 -3.36
CA TYR A 66 4.47 4.35 -2.49
C TYR A 66 3.99 3.24 -1.55
N THR A 67 2.88 3.47 -0.86
CA THR A 67 2.31 2.49 0.08
C THR A 67 1.94 1.20 -0.63
N LEU A 68 1.40 1.30 -1.85
CA LEU A 68 1.06 0.15 -2.66
C LEU A 68 2.29 -0.67 -3.06
N ASP A 69 3.37 -0.01 -3.52
CA ASP A 69 4.60 -0.72 -3.86
C ASP A 69 5.26 -1.35 -2.64
N ALA A 70 5.32 -0.63 -1.51
CA ALA A 70 5.90 -1.14 -0.27
C ALA A 70 5.16 -2.38 0.25
N ILE A 71 3.82 -2.38 0.27
CA ILE A 71 3.06 -3.54 0.75
C ILE A 71 3.11 -4.71 -0.23
N CYS A 72 3.11 -4.46 -1.55
CA CYS A 72 3.20 -5.53 -2.54
C CYS A 72 4.55 -6.23 -2.49
N GLU A 73 5.63 -5.47 -2.32
CA GLU A 73 6.96 -6.05 -2.28
C GLU A 73 7.24 -6.75 -0.95
N THR A 74 6.83 -6.16 0.18
CA THR A 74 7.06 -6.76 1.51
C THR A 74 6.17 -7.96 1.80
N ALA A 75 4.86 -7.85 1.57
CA ALA A 75 3.91 -8.88 1.96
C ALA A 75 3.65 -9.93 0.86
N MET A 76 3.79 -9.55 -0.42
CA MET A 76 3.50 -10.44 -1.55
C MET A 76 4.75 -10.85 -2.33
N GLY A 77 5.90 -10.20 -2.11
CA GLY A 77 7.13 -10.47 -2.86
C GLY A 77 7.03 -10.11 -4.34
N VAL A 78 6.11 -9.20 -4.69
CA VAL A 78 5.84 -8.80 -6.08
C VAL A 78 6.09 -7.31 -6.26
N THR A 79 6.86 -6.97 -7.30
CA THR A 79 7.09 -5.60 -7.72
C THR A 79 5.99 -5.15 -8.68
N VAL A 80 5.20 -4.16 -8.26
CA VAL A 80 4.09 -3.59 -9.05
C VAL A 80 4.51 -2.31 -9.77
N SER A 81 5.48 -1.58 -9.21
CA SER A 81 5.98 -0.30 -9.74
C SER A 81 4.88 0.75 -9.95
N ALA A 82 3.91 0.81 -9.02
CA ALA A 82 2.82 1.78 -9.01
C ALA A 82 3.30 3.24 -8.96
N GLN A 83 4.47 3.50 -8.37
CA GLN A 83 5.07 4.84 -8.35
C GLN A 83 5.49 5.31 -9.74
N LEU A 84 6.02 4.41 -10.58
CA LEU A 84 6.53 4.73 -11.92
C LEU A 84 5.48 4.54 -13.02
N ASN A 85 4.55 3.59 -12.82
CA ASN A 85 3.44 3.32 -13.73
C ASN A 85 2.09 3.39 -12.99
N PRO A 86 1.62 4.61 -12.66
CA PRO A 86 0.43 4.81 -11.85
C PRO A 86 -0.89 4.42 -12.56
N ASN A 87 -0.85 4.21 -13.87
CA ASN A 87 -2.01 3.92 -14.72
C ASN A 87 -2.03 2.45 -15.19
N SER A 88 -1.28 1.55 -14.53
CA SER A 88 -1.34 0.13 -14.86
C SER A 88 -2.71 -0.46 -14.52
N ASP A 89 -3.15 -1.46 -15.29
CA ASP A 89 -4.44 -2.13 -15.09
C ASP A 89 -4.60 -2.66 -13.66
N TYR A 90 -3.52 -3.15 -13.07
CA TYR A 90 -3.49 -3.64 -11.70
C TYR A 90 -3.73 -2.53 -10.67
N VAL A 91 -3.03 -1.40 -10.82
CA VAL A 91 -3.17 -0.24 -9.92
C VAL A 91 -4.59 0.33 -10.00
N GLU A 92 -5.17 0.40 -11.19
CA GLU A 92 -6.54 0.87 -11.40
C GLU A 92 -7.57 -0.11 -10.82
N ALA A 93 -7.38 -1.42 -11.05
CA ALA A 93 -8.24 -2.46 -10.47
C ALA A 93 -8.22 -2.40 -8.94
N ILE A 94 -7.07 -2.17 -8.32
CA ILE A 94 -6.93 -1.98 -6.88
C ILE A 94 -7.68 -0.73 -6.42
N ARG A 95 -7.46 0.42 -7.06
CA ARG A 95 -8.15 1.68 -6.72
C ARG A 95 -9.67 1.51 -6.75
N ARG A 96 -10.19 0.92 -7.81
CA ARG A 96 -11.62 0.63 -7.97
C ARG A 96 -12.14 -0.31 -6.88
N THR A 97 -11.39 -1.38 -6.59
CA THR A 97 -11.77 -2.37 -5.57
C THR A 97 -11.80 -1.75 -4.17
N PHE A 98 -10.80 -0.94 -3.82
CA PHE A 98 -10.78 -0.20 -2.56
C PHE A 98 -11.95 0.76 -2.43
N ALA A 99 -12.24 1.55 -3.48
CA ALA A 99 -13.37 2.49 -3.47
C ALA A 99 -14.71 1.77 -3.25
N VAL A 100 -14.97 0.68 -3.99
CA VAL A 100 -16.20 -0.12 -3.84
C VAL A 100 -16.27 -0.76 -2.45
N SER A 101 -15.14 -1.26 -1.93
CA SER A 101 -15.08 -1.89 -0.61
C SER A 101 -15.43 -0.89 0.49
N ILE A 102 -14.79 0.29 0.49
CA ILE A 102 -15.07 1.35 1.46
C ILE A 102 -16.54 1.74 1.42
N LEU A 103 -17.11 1.95 0.23
CA LEU A 103 -18.53 2.28 0.08
C LEU A 103 -19.44 1.20 0.68
N ARG A 104 -19.12 -0.08 0.51
CA ARG A 104 -19.88 -1.20 1.08
C ARG A 104 -19.72 -1.31 2.60
N PHE A 105 -18.57 -0.94 3.15
CA PHE A 105 -18.34 -0.95 4.60
C PHE A 105 -19.00 0.23 5.31
N ILE A 106 -19.09 1.40 4.68
CA ILE A 106 -19.69 2.61 5.26
C ILE A 106 -21.23 2.60 5.12
N LYS A 107 -21.77 2.04 4.03
CA LYS A 107 -23.23 1.94 3.82
C LYS A 107 -23.91 0.78 4.57
N ARG A 108 -23.16 -0.04 5.32
CA ARG A 108 -23.70 -1.18 6.09
C ARG A 108 -23.78 -0.91 7.58
#